data_AF-A0A381KM80-F1
#
_entry.id   AF-A0A381KM80-F1
#
_cell.length_a   1.000
_cell.length_b   1.000
_cell.length_c   1.000
_cell.angle_alpha   90.00
_cell.angle_beta   90.00
_cell.angle_gamma   90.00
#
_symmetry.space_group_name_H-M   'P 1'
#
loop_
_entity.id
_entity.type
_entity.pdbx_description
1 polymer ?
#
loop_
_entity_poly.entity_id
_entity_poly.type
_entity_poly.pdbx_seq_one_letter_code
_entity_poly.pdbx_strand_id
1 'polypeptide(L)' 'MENETGLIVEPKQPEEIKNAIIKLMENDELRLNMGKKGRQFVRENYEVNLNFNDIEKIYDSIFDKYKK' A
#
# COMPACT_ATOMS: atom_id res chain seq x y z
N MET A 1 1.51 10.73 0.48
CA MET A 1 1.47 9.37 -0.08
C MET A 1 1.92 9.32 -1.53
N GLU A 2 1.41 10.20 -2.39
CA GLU A 2 1.89 10.28 -3.78
C GLU A 2 3.41 10.52 -3.78
N ASN A 3 4.15 9.70 -4.53
CA ASN A 3 5.61 9.72 -4.60
C ASN A 3 6.37 9.44 -3.29
N GLU A 4 5.74 8.83 -2.30
CA GLU A 4 6.41 8.45 -1.04
C GLU A 4 6.71 6.96 -0.91
N THR A 5 5.84 6.09 -1.42
CA THR A 5 5.97 4.63 -1.34
C THR A 5 6.25 3.98 -2.70
N GLY A 6 6.23 4.79 -3.76
CA GLY A 6 6.42 4.40 -5.16
C GLY A 6 6.16 5.58 -6.08
N LEU A 7 6.26 5.37 -7.40
CA LEU A 7 5.97 6.37 -8.43
C LEU A 7 4.73 5.92 -9.22
N ILE A 8 3.78 6.82 -9.42
CA ILE A 8 2.61 6.58 -10.27
C ILE A 8 2.92 7.14 -11.67
N VAL A 9 2.57 6.38 -12.70
CA VAL A 9 2.71 6.76 -14.10
C VAL A 9 1.39 6.52 -14.82
N GLU A 10 1.15 7.27 -15.89
CA GLU A 10 -0.07 7.11 -16.65
C GLU A 10 -0.12 5.76 -17.39
N PRO A 11 -1.30 5.10 -17.46
CA PRO A 11 -1.44 3.85 -18.19
C PRO A 11 -1.08 4.01 -19.67
N LYS A 12 -0.39 3.00 -20.23
CA LYS A 12 0.02 2.94 -21.64
C LYS A 12 0.94 4.09 -22.08
N GLN A 13 1.73 4.65 -21.16
CA GLN A 13 2.75 5.66 -21.46
C GLN A 13 4.17 5.09 -21.23
N PRO A 14 4.80 4.48 -22.27
CA PRO A 14 6.12 3.85 -22.14
C PRO A 14 7.24 4.80 -21.72
N GLU A 15 7.16 6.06 -22.14
CA GLU A 15 8.17 7.07 -21.81
C GLU A 15 8.15 7.43 -20.32
N GLU A 16 6.97 7.48 -19.70
CA GLU A 16 6.84 7.78 -18.27
C GLU A 16 7.40 6.65 -17.41
N ILE A 17 7.07 5.39 -17.73
CA ILE A 17 7.60 4.24 -16.99
C ILE A 17 9.12 4.13 -17.16
N LYS A 18 9.66 4.39 -18.36
CA LYS A 18 11.11 4.45 -18.61
C LYS A 18 11.78 5.50 -17.70
N ASN A 19 11.24 6.71 -17.67
CA ASN A 19 11.80 7.80 -16.87
C ASN A 19 11.69 7.52 -15.36
N ALA A 20 10.59 6.92 -14.90
CA ALA A 20 10.42 6.52 -13.50
C ALA A 20 11.44 5.45 -13.09
N ILE A 21 11.69 4.45 -13.95
CA ILE A 21 12.71 3.42 -13.72
C ILE A 21 14.11 4.06 -13.63
N ILE A 22 14.49 4.90 -14.60
CA ILE A 22 15.79 5.59 -14.60
C ILE A 22 15.96 6.41 -13.33
N LYS A 23 14.94 7.20 -12.95
CA LYS A 23 14.97 8.01 -11.72
C LYS A 23 15.27 7.17 -10.47
N LEU A 24 14.67 5.98 -10.36
CA LEU A 24 14.92 5.09 -9.23
C LEU A 24 16.26 4.37 -9.34
N MET A 25 16.75 4.08 -10.54
CA MET A 25 18.07 3.46 -10.76
C MET A 25 19.21 4.43 -10.42
N GLU A 26 19.09 5.70 -10.79
CA GLU A 26 20.13 6.72 -10.60
C GLU A 26 20.13 7.33 -9.20
N ASN A 27 19.04 7.20 -8.44
CA ASN A 27 18.93 7.74 -7.08
C ASN A 27 18.64 6.65 -6.04
N ASP A 28 19.71 6.09 -5.48
CA ASP A 28 19.67 5.04 -4.47
C ASP A 28 18.93 5.44 -3.20
N GLU A 29 19.13 6.67 -2.73
CA GLU A 29 18.51 7.19 -1.51
C GLU A 29 16.98 7.24 -1.66
N LEU A 30 16.51 7.78 -2.79
CA LEU A 30 15.08 7.84 -3.12
C LEU A 30 14.47 6.43 -3.14
N ARG A 31 15.11 5.50 -3.86
CA ARG A 31 14.64 4.12 -4.00
C ARG A 31 14.57 3.40 -2.66
N LEU A 32 15.60 3.53 -1.81
CA LEU A 32 15.63 2.91 -0.50
C LEU A 32 14.60 3.52 0.46
N ASN A 33 14.44 4.85 0.44
CA ASN A 33 13.46 5.53 1.27
C ASN A 33 12.03 5.12 0.90
N MET A 34 11.71 5.10 -0.41
CA MET A 34 10.42 4.64 -0.90
C MET A 34 10.14 3.19 -0.50
N GLY A 35 11.12 2.29 -0.62
CA GLY A 35 10.96 0.90 -0.20
C GLY A 35 10.67 0.74 1.30
N LYS A 36 11.36 1.52 2.16
CA LYS A 36 11.12 1.53 3.61
C LYS A 36 9.72 2.03 3.94
N LYS A 37 9.33 3.18 3.37
CA LYS A 37 8.00 3.76 3.56
C LYS A 37 6.90 2.84 3.04
N GLY A 38 7.10 2.19 1.89
CA GLY A 38 6.16 1.22 1.34
C GLY A 38 5.94 0.03 2.26
N ARG A 39 7.03 -0.54 2.81
CA ARG A 39 6.95 -1.62 3.82
C ARG A 39 6.20 -1.17 5.07
N GLN A 40 6.51 0.02 5.58
CA GLN A 40 5.84 0.59 6.76
C GLN A 40 4.34 0.78 6.51
N PHE A 41 3.97 1.41 5.40
CA PHE A 41 2.58 1.63 5.02
C PHE A 41 1.77 0.33 4.95
N VAL A 42 2.32 -0.72 4.34
CA VAL A 42 1.67 -2.04 4.27
C VAL A 42 1.47 -2.64 5.66
N ARG A 43 2.47 -2.54 6.54
CA ARG A 43 2.35 -3.05 7.92
C ARG A 43 1.30 -2.28 8.73
N GLU A 44 1.21 -0.98 8.56
CA GLU A 44 0.29 -0.15 9.34
C GLU A 44 -1.16 -0.26 8.86
N ASN A 45 -1.39 -0.50 7.56
CA ASN A 45 -2.73 -0.37 6.96
C ASN A 45 -3.28 -1.70 6.41
N TYR A 46 -2.41 -2.68 6.15
CA TYR A 46 -2.79 -3.93 5.47
C TYR A 46 -2.25 -5.18 6.15
N GLU A 47 -1.76 -5.08 7.40
CA GLU A 47 -1.42 -6.28 8.15
C GLU A 47 -2.66 -7.15 8.29
N VAL A 48 -2.55 -8.41 7.85
CA VAL A 48 -3.63 -9.40 7.83
C VAL A 48 -4.34 -9.45 9.18
N ASN A 49 -3.60 -9.43 10.28
CA ASN A 49 -4.16 -9.47 11.63
C ASN A 49 -5.05 -8.26 11.97
N LEU A 50 -4.74 -7.06 11.46
CA LEU A 50 -5.54 -5.85 11.69
C LEU A 50 -6.85 -5.91 10.89
N ASN A 51 -6.77 -6.33 9.62
CA ASN A 51 -7.94 -6.36 8.73
C ASN A 51 -8.94 -7.47 9.07
N PHE A 52 -8.47 -8.63 9.51
CA PHE A 52 -9.37 -9.72 9.91
C PHE A 52 -10.13 -9.42 11.20
N ASN A 53 -9.55 -8.69 12.14
CA ASN A 53 -10.25 -8.26 13.35
C ASN A 53 -11.46 -7.38 13.04
N ASP A 54 -11.37 -6.50 12.04
CA ASP A 54 -12.51 -5.65 11.67
C ASP A 54 -13.61 -6.43 10.95
N ILE A 55 -13.23 -7.43 10.15
CA ILE A 55 -14.18 -8.37 9.55
C ILE A 55 -14.87 -9.20 10.65
N GLU A 56 -14.12 -9.72 11.62
CA GLU A 56 -14.65 -10.47 12.76
C GLU A 56 -15.66 -9.65 13.56
N LYS A 57 -15.33 -8.39 13.91
CA LYS A 57 -16.26 -7.46 14.56
C LYS A 57 -17.54 -7.23 13.75
N ILE A 58 -17.43 -7.11 12.43
CA ILE A 58 -18.62 -6.98 11.56
C ILE A 58 -19.48 -8.24 11.67
N TYR A 59 -18.89 -9.43 11.56
CA TYR A 59 -19.62 -10.68 11.73
C TYR A 59 -20.26 -10.79 13.12
N ASP A 60 -19.53 -10.51 14.19
CA ASP A 60 -20.04 -10.53 15.56
C ASP A 60 -21.23 -9.57 15.73
N SER A 61 -21.12 -8.36 15.20
CA SER A 61 -22.21 -7.37 15.26
C SER A 61 -23.48 -7.84 14.53
N ILE A 62 -23.33 -8.59 13.45
CA ILE A 62 -24.45 -9.19 12.72
C ILE A 62 -25.02 -10.34 13.55
N PHE A 63 -24.18 -11.25 14.05
CA PHE A 63 -24.62 -12.39 14.86
C PHE A 63 -25.37 -11.95 16.12
N ASP A 64 -24.87 -10.95 16.84
CA ASP A 64 -25.52 -10.43 18.06
C ASP A 64 -26.87 -9.76 17.74
N LYS A 65 -26.99 -9.10 16.59
CA LYS A 65 -28.25 -8.49 16.14
C LYS A 65 -29.34 -9.52 15.84
N TYR A 66 -28.97 -10.73 15.43
CA TYR A 66 -29.91 -11.77 14.98
C TYR A 66 -30.01 -12.99 15.91
N LYS A 67 -29.26 -13.02 17.03
CA LYS A 67 -29.46 -13.97 18.13
C LYS A 67 -30.78 -13.64 18.83
N LYS A 68 -31.84 -14.33 18.42
CA LYS A 68 -33.09 -14.50 19.18
C LYS A 68 -33.01 -15.75 20.04
#